data_AF-A0A1G0TB66-F1
#
_entry.id   AF-A0A1G0TB66-F1
#
_cell.length_a   1.000
_cell.length_b   1.000
_cell.length_c   1.000
_cell.angle_alpha   90.00
_cell.angle_beta   90.00
_cell.angle_gamma   90.00
#
_symmetry.space_group_name_H-M   'P 1'
#
loop_
_entity.id
_entity.type
_entity.pdbx_description
1 polymer ?
#
loop_
_entity_poly.entity_id
_entity_poly.type
_entity_poly.pdbx_seq_one_letter_code
_entity_poly.pdbx_strand_id
1 'polypeptide(L)' 'MNNKIFDELKTSIKQGGKILKGKNKPSREFDFENPDPKQIREGLGLSQNRFASLLGISTSTLQNWEQGRRKPDGP' A
#
# COMPACT_ATOMS: atom_id res chain seq x y z
N MET A 1 0.79 -30.97 16.48
CA MET A 1 0.25 -29.65 16.07
C MET A 1 -0.92 -29.32 16.99
N ASN A 2 -1.03 -28.10 17.51
CA ASN A 2 -2.12 -27.74 18.41
C ASN A 2 -3.41 -27.53 17.60
N ASN A 3 -4.39 -28.43 17.74
CA ASN A 3 -5.64 -28.40 16.97
C ASN A 3 -6.38 -27.06 17.09
N LYS A 4 -6.27 -26.41 18.24
CA LYS A 4 -6.87 -25.09 18.50
C LYS A 4 -6.40 -24.03 17.50
N ILE A 5 -5.08 -23.94 17.28
CA ILE A 5 -4.49 -22.95 16.36
C ILE A 5 -4.93 -23.23 14.92
N PHE A 6 -5.00 -24.50 14.54
CA PHE A 6 -5.44 -24.90 13.22
C PHE A 6 -6.92 -24.54 12.95
N ASP A 7 -7.80 -24.76 13.93
CA ASP A 7 -9.22 -24.42 13.82
C ASP A 7 -9.45 -22.90 13.80
N GLU A 8 -8.68 -22.14 14.58
CA GLU A 8 -8.68 -20.67 14.55
C GLU A 8 -8.26 -20.15 13.17
N LEU A 9 -7.19 -20.70 12.59
CA LEU A 9 -6.72 -20.33 11.26
C LEU A 9 -7.77 -20.64 10.18
N LYS A 10 -8.36 -21.84 10.22
CA LYS A 10 -9.43 -22.24 9.29
C LYS A 10 -10.62 -21.31 9.35
N THR A 11 -10.98 -20.85 10.54
CA THR A 11 -12.06 -19.88 10.75
C THR A 11 -11.69 -18.51 10.18
N SER A 12 -10.48 -18.03 10.45
CA SER A 12 -9.97 -16.75 9.95
C SER A 12 -9.96 -16.69 8.42
N ILE A 13 -9.48 -17.75 7.74
CA ILE A 13 -9.46 -17.82 6.27
C ILE A 13 -10.87 -17.75 5.68
N LYS A 14 -11.85 -18.47 6.27
CA LYS A 14 -13.25 -18.42 5.84
C LYS A 14 -13.85 -17.02 6.01
N GLN A 15 -13.53 -16.34 7.10
CA GLN A 15 -13.96 -14.95 7.34
C GLN A 15 -13.34 -14.01 6.29
N GLY A 16 -12.03 -14.11 6.03
CA GLY A 16 -11.35 -13.34 4.99
C GLY A 16 -11.98 -13.51 3.60
N GLY A 17 -12.31 -14.75 3.21
CA GLY A 17 -12.99 -15.02 1.95
C GLY A 17 -14.39 -14.41 1.84
N LYS A 18 -15.13 -14.29 2.96
CA LYS A 18 -16.44 -13.59 2.98
C LYS A 18 -16.27 -12.08 2.89
N ILE A 19 -15.24 -11.52 3.52
CA ILE A 19 -14.90 -10.08 3.45
C ILE A 19 -14.55 -9.69 2.02
N LEU A 20 -13.66 -10.44 1.36
CA LEU A 20 -13.28 -10.20 -0.05
C LEU A 20 -14.48 -10.25 -1.02
N LYS A 21 -15.49 -11.07 -0.71
CA LYS A 21 -16.74 -11.19 -1.49
C LYS A 21 -17.80 -10.14 -1.12
N GLY A 22 -17.49 -9.19 -0.23
CA GLY A 22 -18.43 -8.18 0.25
C GLY A 22 -19.58 -8.72 1.11
N LYS A 23 -19.51 -9.99 1.55
CA LYS A 23 -20.58 -10.64 2.33
C LYS A 23 -20.47 -10.35 3.82
N ASN A 24 -19.30 -9.95 4.29
CA ASN A 24 -19.02 -9.53 5.66
C ASN A 24 -18.20 -8.23 5.63
N LYS A 25 -18.41 -7.34 6.60
CA LYS A 25 -17.55 -6.16 6.79
C LYS A 25 -16.23 -6.56 7.48
N PRO A 26 -15.10 -5.95 7.10
CA PRO A 26 -13.84 -6.13 7.83
C PRO A 26 -13.97 -5.58 9.26
N SER A 27 -13.19 -6.14 10.20
CA SER A 27 -13.17 -5.65 11.59
C SER A 27 -12.58 -4.24 11.71
N ARG A 28 -11.74 -3.85 10.76
CA ARG A 28 -11.08 -2.54 10.66
C ARG A 28 -10.70 -2.30 9.21
N GLU A 29 -10.78 -1.05 8.81
CA GLU A 29 -10.37 -0.55 7.50
C GLU A 29 -9.47 0.66 7.74
N PHE A 30 -8.47 0.83 6.89
CA PHE A 30 -7.55 1.95 6.97
C PHE A 30 -7.55 2.63 5.61
N ASP A 31 -8.09 3.84 5.58
CA ASP A 31 -7.99 4.70 4.42
C ASP A 31 -6.72 5.54 4.55
N PHE A 32 -5.83 5.41 3.58
CA PHE A 32 -4.66 6.26 3.44
C PHE A 32 -4.90 7.23 2.28
N GLU A 33 -4.73 8.52 2.54
CA GLU A 33 -4.64 9.48 1.44
C GLU A 33 -3.40 9.19 0.60
N ASN A 34 -3.50 9.43 -0.70
CA ASN A 34 -2.36 9.26 -1.59
C ASN A 34 -1.26 10.24 -1.17
N PRO A 35 -0.03 9.76 -0.87
CA PRO A 35 1.05 10.63 -0.43
C PRO A 35 1.44 11.59 -1.55
N ASP A 36 1.78 12.84 -1.21
CA ASP A 36 2.40 13.80 -2.14
C ASP A 36 3.91 13.49 -2.23
N PRO A 37 4.38 12.87 -3.33
CA PRO A 37 5.77 12.44 -3.43
C PRO A 37 6.73 13.62 -3.51
N LYS A 38 6.25 14.77 -3.99
CA LYS A 38 7.05 15.99 -4.12
C LYS A 38 7.36 16.53 -2.72
N GLN A 39 6.35 16.67 -1.88
CA GLN A 39 6.53 17.13 -0.49
C GLN A 39 7.46 16.22 0.30
N ILE A 40 7.30 14.90 0.16
CA ILE A 40 8.18 13.93 0.84
C ILE A 40 9.62 14.07 0.35
N ARG A 41 9.84 14.12 -0.97
CA ARG A 41 11.17 14.27 -1.55
C ARG A 41 11.85 15.57 -1.09
N GLU A 42 11.12 16.68 -1.10
CA GLU A 42 11.62 17.99 -0.71
C GLU A 42 11.93 18.05 0.79
N GLY A 43 11.07 17.45 1.64
CA GLY A 43 11.33 17.30 3.07
C GLY A 43 12.58 16.48 3.39
N LEU A 44 12.96 15.55 2.51
CA LEU A 44 14.20 14.78 2.60
C LEU A 44 15.42 15.47 1.96
N GLY A 45 15.23 16.62 1.30
CA GLY A 45 16.30 17.36 0.62
C GLY A 45 16.92 16.58 -0.55
N LEU A 46 16.16 15.69 -1.20
CA LEU A 46 16.66 14.82 -2.25
C LEU A 46 16.34 15.34 -3.66
N SER A 47 17.26 15.10 -4.59
CA SER A 47 16.97 15.25 -6.03
C SER A 47 16.03 14.16 -6.51
N GLN A 48 15.30 14.41 -7.61
CA GLN A 48 14.41 13.41 -8.21
C GLN A 48 15.14 12.10 -8.54
N ASN A 49 16.38 12.17 -9.04
CA ASN A 49 17.19 10.99 -9.36
C ASN A 49 17.51 10.14 -8.13
N ARG A 50 17.93 10.79 -7.04
CA ARG A 50 18.29 10.10 -5.80
C ARG A 50 17.05 9.49 -5.14
N PHE A 51 15.94 10.22 -5.12
CA PHE A 51 14.68 9.75 -4.57
C PHE A 51 14.08 8.58 -5.37
N ALA A 52 14.08 8.67 -6.71
CA ALA A 52 13.62 7.58 -7.57
C ALA A 52 14.47 6.31 -7.40
N SER A 53 15.80 6.48 -7.29
CA SER A 53 16.72 5.36 -7.03
C SER A 53 16.46 4.68 -5.69
N LEU A 54 16.14 5.45 -4.64
CA LEU A 54 15.79 4.92 -3.32
C LEU A 54 14.53 4.05 -3.37
N LEU A 55 13.53 4.47 -4.15
CA LEU A 55 12.26 3.75 -4.31
C LEU A 55 12.31 2.63 -5.35
N GLY A 56 13.44 2.46 -6.06
CA GLY A 56 13.55 1.45 -7.12
C GLY A 56 12.66 1.71 -8.34
N ILE A 57 12.31 2.98 -8.60
CA ILE A 57 11.48 3.40 -9.73
C ILE A 57 12.29 4.26 -10.72
N SER A 58 11.78 4.40 -11.93
CA SER A 58 12.35 5.34 -12.89
C SER A 58 12.09 6.79 -12.46
N THR A 59 12.98 7.71 -12.83
CA THR A 59 12.79 9.15 -12.63
C THR A 59 11.54 9.67 -13.34
N SER A 60 11.21 9.12 -14.50
CA SER A 60 9.98 9.43 -15.22
C SER A 60 8.73 9.01 -14.44
N THR A 61 8.79 7.91 -13.68
CA THR A 61 7.68 7.47 -12.82
C THR A 61 7.43 8.50 -11.72
N LEU A 62 8.50 8.93 -11.03
CA LEU A 62 8.42 9.97 -10.02
C LEU A 62 7.87 11.29 -10.58
N GLN A 63 8.35 11.71 -11.76
CA GLN A 63 7.87 12.93 -12.41
C GLN A 63 6.38 12.87 -12.75
N ASN A 64 5.90 11.71 -13.24
CA ASN A 64 4.47 11.53 -13.49
C ASN A 64 3.64 11.64 -12.21
N TRP A 65 4.17 11.18 -11.07
CA TRP A 65 3.51 11.35 -9.78
C TRP A 65 3.53 12.80 -9.29
N GLU A 66 4.68 13.47 -9.32
CA GLU A 66 4.79 14.87 -8.87
C GLU A 66 3.99 15.84 -9.75
N GLN A 67 3.72 15.47 -11.01
CA GLN A 67 2.87 16.25 -11.92
C GLN A 67 1.37 15.86 -11.84
N GLY A 68 1.01 14.87 -11.00
CA GLY A 68 -0.36 14.38 -10.86
C GLY A 68 -0.91 13.63 -12.08
N ARG A 69 -0.06 13.30 -13.07
CA ARG A 69 -0.45 12.51 -14.24
C ARG A 69 -0.76 11.06 -13.86
N ARG A 70 -0.13 10.57 -12.79
CA ARG A 70 -0.39 9.28 -12.16
C ARG A 70 -0.32 9.42 -10.65
N LYS A 71 -0.93 8.48 -9.93
CA LYS A 71 -0.80 8.36 -8.48
C LYS A 71 0.16 7.21 -8.16
N PRO A 72 0.84 7.25 -7.01
CA PRO A 72 1.58 6.10 -6.52
C PRO A 72 0.59 4.99 -6.20
N ASP A 73 0.61 3.92 -6.99
CA ASP A 73 -0.09 2.69 -6.63
C ASP A 73 0.84 1.87 -5.73
N GLY A 74 0.38 1.55 -4.54
CA GLY A 74 1.04 0.58 -3.67
C GLY A 74 0.86 -0.85 -4.21
N PRO A 75 1.76 -1.79 -3.90
CA PRO A 75 1.51 -3.22 -4.08
C PRO A 75 0.41 -3.75 -3.13
#